data_AF-A0A1P8YIX4-F1
#
_entry.id   AF-A0A1P8YIX4-F1
#
_cell.length_a   1.000
_cell.length_b   1.000
_cell.length_c   1.000
_cell.angle_alpha   90.00
_cell.angle_beta   90.00
_cell.angle_gamma   90.00
#
_symmetry.space_group_name_H-M   'P 1'
#
loop_
_entity.id
_entity.type
_entity.pdbx_description
1 polymer ?
#
loop_
_entity_poly.entity_id
_entity_poly.type
_entity_poly.pdbx_seq_one_letter_code
_entity_poly.pdbx_strand_id
1 'polypeptide(L)'
;MRAIGWRGAVVAAALSVVVAAIASPTAAAAPTADFYTPPADLTASAPGDLIRTEPSELALRVPGTDGAFPADGRRIMYRSTDANGAANAVTGTYLEPQRPWEGPGPRPLVSLAVGTHGQGDQCAPSKLLNQLLTFQAPIGLMTEYEVLGINALLLQGIAVVVTDYDGLGTPGMHTYVNRAAEAHAVLDAARAARNLPGTSITPAGPVGFWGYSQGGGAAAAAAELAADYAPELQVKGTYAGAPPADLGATLAQIDGSFLTGAIGYAINGLAQAYPSPGRSSRRSSTTRARRCWPRRGTTALSRPVRASPSRRQASTPGAANRSPWCSPGCRWRRNCWSGSGSARGRRPGRS
;
A
#
# COMPACT_ATOMS: atom_id res chain seq x y z
N MET A 1 -43.43 28.87 81.11
CA MET A 1 -42.26 29.65 81.57
C MET A 1 -41.04 28.74 81.49
N ARG A 2 -39.95 29.19 80.83
CA ARG A 2 -38.50 28.84 81.00
C ARG A 2 -38.11 27.36 81.24
N ALA A 3 -37.06 26.77 80.70
CA ALA A 3 -35.95 27.16 79.84
C ALA A 3 -35.18 25.88 79.47
N ILE A 4 -34.29 26.05 78.49
CA ILE A 4 -33.27 25.16 77.94
C ILE A 4 -32.40 24.45 79.00
N GLY A 5 -31.94 23.24 78.69
CA GLY A 5 -30.83 22.60 79.43
C GLY A 5 -30.34 21.29 78.79
N TRP A 6 -29.40 21.40 77.86
CA TRP A 6 -28.65 20.28 77.26
C TRP A 6 -27.46 19.93 78.17
N ARG A 7 -27.23 18.64 78.47
CA ARG A 7 -25.90 18.03 78.75
C ARG A 7 -26.04 16.56 79.17
N GLY A 8 -25.14 15.72 78.64
CA GLY A 8 -24.67 14.53 79.34
C GLY A 8 -24.79 13.23 78.57
N ALA A 9 -23.69 12.81 77.96
CA ALA A 9 -23.52 11.58 77.19
C ALA A 9 -23.61 10.30 78.04
N VAL A 10 -24.15 9.22 77.45
CA VAL A 10 -23.97 7.82 77.90
C VAL A 10 -23.81 6.91 76.69
N VAL A 11 -22.58 6.45 76.48
CA VAL A 11 -22.09 5.06 76.31
C VAL A 11 -22.83 4.07 75.37
N ALA A 12 -21.98 3.28 74.68
CA ALA A 12 -22.16 1.91 74.14
C ALA A 12 -22.46 1.74 72.63
N ALA A 13 -21.36 1.63 71.88
CA ALA A 13 -21.05 0.53 70.96
C ALA A 13 -22.18 -0.46 70.61
N ALA A 14 -22.68 -0.35 69.38
CA ALA A 14 -23.05 -1.49 68.52
C ALA A 14 -23.50 -0.95 67.15
N LEU A 15 -22.67 -1.12 66.11
CA LEU A 15 -23.13 -1.24 64.73
C LEU A 15 -22.00 -1.83 63.89
N SER A 16 -21.89 -3.14 64.01
CA SER A 16 -21.10 -4.01 63.16
C SER A 16 -21.71 -4.05 61.75
N VAL A 17 -20.82 -3.87 60.75
CA VAL A 17 -20.87 -4.47 59.41
C VAL A 17 -22.03 -4.03 58.50
N VAL A 18 -21.78 -2.97 57.74
CA VAL A 18 -22.27 -2.85 56.36
C VAL A 18 -21.12 -2.33 55.51
N VAL A 19 -21.06 -2.79 54.25
CA VAL A 19 -20.08 -2.51 53.18
C VAL A 19 -18.94 -3.55 53.05
N ALA A 20 -19.31 -4.73 52.55
CA ALA A 20 -18.42 -5.54 51.71
C ALA A 20 -19.20 -5.97 50.46
N ALA A 21 -19.58 -5.00 49.63
CA ALA A 21 -20.11 -5.24 48.30
C ALA A 21 -18.98 -5.08 47.27
N ILE A 22 -18.41 -6.22 46.86
CA ILE A 22 -17.91 -6.50 45.50
C ILE A 22 -17.13 -5.39 44.79
N ALA A 23 -15.91 -5.10 45.27
CA ALA A 23 -14.85 -4.68 44.37
C ALA A 23 -14.29 -5.94 43.68
N SER A 24 -15.00 -6.46 42.67
CA SER A 24 -14.34 -7.33 41.71
C SER A 24 -13.30 -6.46 41.01
N PRO A 25 -12.01 -6.86 40.95
CA PRO A 25 -11.09 -6.19 40.06
C PRO A 25 -11.64 -6.45 38.66
N THR A 26 -12.26 -5.44 38.04
CA THR A 26 -12.36 -5.39 36.59
C THR A 26 -10.93 -5.54 36.11
N ALA A 27 -10.58 -6.73 35.61
CA ALA A 27 -9.36 -6.93 34.89
C ALA A 27 -9.34 -5.85 33.82
N ALA A 28 -8.46 -4.86 33.98
CA ALA A 28 -8.22 -3.89 32.94
C ALA A 28 -7.85 -4.72 31.72
N ALA A 29 -8.70 -4.68 30.69
CA ALA A 29 -8.37 -5.28 29.42
C ALA A 29 -6.97 -4.79 29.05
N ALA A 30 -6.05 -5.72 28.79
CA ALA A 30 -4.74 -5.35 28.28
C ALA A 30 -4.95 -4.38 27.11
N PRO A 31 -4.15 -3.30 27.00
CA PRO A 31 -4.31 -2.35 25.91
C PRO A 31 -4.34 -3.14 24.59
N THR A 32 -5.43 -2.99 23.83
CA THR A 32 -5.53 -3.56 22.50
C THR A 32 -4.33 -3.06 21.72
N ALA A 33 -3.45 -3.98 21.31
CA ALA A 33 -2.26 -3.63 20.55
C ALA A 33 -2.66 -2.82 19.31
N ASP A 34 -1.91 -1.76 19.02
CA ASP A 34 -2.12 -0.94 17.81
C ASP A 34 -2.21 -1.84 16.57
N PHE A 35 -3.14 -1.54 15.67
CA PHE A 35 -3.46 -2.39 14.52
C PHE A 35 -2.22 -2.71 13.69
N TYR A 36 -1.31 -1.75 13.58
CA TYR A 36 -0.09 -1.84 12.78
C TYR A 36 1.09 -2.52 13.49
N THR A 37 0.93 -2.94 14.76
CA THR A 37 1.97 -3.65 15.53
C THR A 37 1.74 -5.17 15.48
N PRO A 38 2.47 -5.94 14.65
CA PRO A 38 2.20 -7.36 14.46
C PRO A 38 2.35 -8.18 15.76
N PRO A 39 1.68 -9.34 15.85
CA PRO A 39 2.00 -10.30 16.90
C PRO A 39 3.45 -10.77 16.78
N ALA A 40 4.07 -11.13 17.91
CA ALA A 40 5.48 -11.53 17.95
C ALA A 40 5.76 -12.86 17.26
N ASP A 41 4.75 -13.73 17.19
CA ASP A 41 4.84 -15.04 16.56
C ASP A 41 3.87 -15.13 15.37
N LEU A 42 4.42 -15.47 14.20
CA LEU A 42 3.71 -15.66 12.94
C LEU A 42 3.83 -17.10 12.43
N THR A 43 4.47 -18.00 13.19
CA THR A 43 4.82 -19.35 12.76
C THR A 43 3.60 -20.27 12.62
N ALA A 44 2.51 -19.98 13.33
CA ALA A 44 1.27 -20.73 13.26
C ALA A 44 0.38 -20.36 12.05
N SER A 45 0.75 -19.34 11.27
CA SER A 45 -0.07 -18.82 10.16
C SER A 45 0.59 -19.07 8.80
N ALA A 46 -0.22 -19.52 7.84
CA ALA A 46 0.16 -19.72 6.45
C ALA A 46 0.15 -18.39 5.67
N PRO A 47 0.90 -18.26 4.56
CA PRO A 47 0.80 -17.09 3.68
C PRO A 47 -0.65 -16.83 3.25
N GLY A 48 -1.12 -15.60 3.44
CA GLY A 48 -2.49 -15.18 3.16
C GLY A 48 -3.48 -15.35 4.31
N ASP A 49 -3.07 -15.92 5.44
CA ASP A 49 -3.94 -16.00 6.63
C ASP A 49 -4.20 -14.62 7.22
N LEU A 50 -5.44 -14.37 7.62
CA LEU A 50 -5.84 -13.17 8.32
C LEU A 50 -5.34 -13.21 9.78
N ILE A 51 -4.58 -12.19 10.15
CA ILE A 51 -4.09 -11.98 11.52
C ILE A 51 -5.08 -11.09 12.28
N ARG A 52 -5.48 -9.97 11.68
CA ARG A 52 -6.45 -9.01 12.26
C ARG A 52 -7.28 -8.35 11.16
N THR A 53 -8.49 -7.94 11.52
CA THR A 53 -9.36 -7.13 10.67
C THR A 53 -10.12 -6.12 11.52
N GLU A 54 -10.33 -4.92 10.99
CA GLU A 54 -11.21 -3.91 11.59
C GLU A 54 -11.86 -3.05 10.49
N PRO A 55 -13.01 -2.39 10.76
CA PRO A 55 -13.58 -1.44 9.83
C PRO A 55 -12.59 -0.35 9.42
N SER A 56 -12.65 0.07 8.15
CA SER A 56 -11.86 1.17 7.61
C SER A 56 -12.78 2.36 7.32
N GLU A 57 -12.58 3.45 8.05
CA GLU A 57 -13.28 4.72 7.84
C GLU A 57 -12.74 5.41 6.59
N LEU A 58 -13.32 5.11 5.42
CA LEU A 58 -12.88 5.67 4.14
C LEU A 58 -13.20 7.17 4.09
N ALA A 59 -12.19 8.03 4.20
CA ALA A 59 -12.36 9.48 4.24
C ALA A 59 -12.53 10.13 2.85
N LEU A 60 -12.37 9.35 1.79
CA LEU A 60 -12.38 9.82 0.41
C LEU A 60 -13.81 9.95 -0.11
N ARG A 61 -14.25 11.19 -0.35
CA ARG A 61 -15.53 11.48 -1.01
C ARG A 61 -15.31 11.56 -2.52
N VAL A 62 -16.06 10.78 -3.31
CA VAL A 62 -15.99 10.84 -4.78
C VAL A 62 -16.87 11.98 -5.30
N PRO A 63 -16.36 12.92 -6.12
CA PRO A 63 -17.20 13.92 -6.77
C PRO A 63 -18.24 13.25 -7.69
N GLY A 64 -19.53 13.54 -7.49
CA GLY A 64 -20.63 13.07 -8.36
C GLY A 64 -21.40 11.85 -7.84
N THR A 65 -20.95 11.21 -6.77
CA THR A 65 -21.83 10.47 -5.84
C THR A 65 -22.23 11.43 -4.71
N ASP A 66 -23.13 11.09 -3.79
CA ASP A 66 -23.50 11.93 -2.62
C ASP A 66 -22.32 12.19 -1.63
N GLY A 67 -21.09 12.07 -2.13
CA GLY A 67 -19.82 12.18 -1.46
C GLY A 67 -19.44 10.91 -0.70
N ALA A 68 -20.11 9.77 -0.89
CA ALA A 68 -19.68 8.51 -0.32
C ALA A 68 -18.72 7.79 -1.27
N PHE A 69 -17.65 7.18 -0.72
CA PHE A 69 -16.87 6.19 -1.44
C PHE A 69 -17.76 4.96 -1.70
N PRO A 70 -17.81 4.38 -2.91
CA PRO A 70 -18.79 3.33 -3.24
C PRO A 70 -18.41 1.93 -2.73
N ALA A 71 -17.84 1.86 -1.52
CA ALA A 71 -17.44 0.61 -0.90
C ALA A 71 -17.46 0.68 0.63
N ASP A 72 -17.65 -0.49 1.24
CA ASP A 72 -17.41 -0.69 2.66
C ASP A 72 -15.96 -1.16 2.86
N GLY A 73 -15.19 -0.41 3.63
CA GLY A 73 -13.76 -0.66 3.84
C GLY A 73 -13.48 -1.51 5.07
N ARG A 74 -12.52 -2.43 4.96
CA ARG A 74 -11.93 -3.13 6.11
C ARG A 74 -10.42 -3.12 6.00
N ARG A 75 -9.75 -2.67 7.06
CA ARG A 75 -8.31 -2.85 7.20
C ARG A 75 -8.04 -4.29 7.58
N ILE A 76 -7.06 -4.87 6.93
CA ILE A 76 -6.62 -6.23 7.17
C ILE A 76 -5.14 -6.24 7.50
N MET A 77 -4.76 -7.11 8.43
CA MET A 77 -3.40 -7.55 8.62
C MET A 77 -3.36 -9.02 8.27
N TYR A 78 -2.44 -9.42 7.42
CA TYR A 78 -2.31 -10.79 6.94
C TYR A 78 -0.85 -11.23 6.99
N ARG A 79 -0.65 -12.54 7.13
CA ARG A 79 0.67 -13.16 7.11
C ARG A 79 1.15 -13.20 5.65
N SER A 80 2.36 -12.73 5.37
CA SER A 80 3.00 -12.86 4.05
C SER A 80 4.41 -13.45 4.19
N THR A 81 5.18 -13.42 3.11
CA THR A 81 6.56 -13.93 3.04
C THR A 81 7.48 -12.83 2.53
N ASP A 82 8.54 -12.54 3.28
CA ASP A 82 9.53 -11.52 2.92
C ASP A 82 10.45 -11.96 1.75
N ALA A 83 11.38 -11.09 1.37
CA ALA A 83 12.33 -11.32 0.28
C ALA A 83 13.29 -12.51 0.50
N ASN A 84 13.40 -13.01 1.74
CA ASN A 84 14.29 -14.10 2.13
C ASN A 84 13.52 -15.40 2.48
N GLY A 85 12.19 -15.42 2.31
CA GLY A 85 11.36 -16.57 2.65
C GLY A 85 10.89 -16.61 4.10
N ALA A 86 11.18 -15.59 4.91
CA ALA A 86 10.74 -15.52 6.30
C ALA A 86 9.31 -14.99 6.40
N ALA A 87 8.57 -15.42 7.43
CA ALA A 87 7.23 -14.93 7.68
C ALA A 87 7.28 -13.46 8.15
N ASN A 88 6.43 -12.62 7.56
CA ASN A 88 6.20 -11.23 7.98
C ASN A 88 4.69 -10.94 8.02
N ALA A 89 4.32 -9.82 8.65
CA ALA A 89 2.95 -9.33 8.66
C ALA A 89 2.84 -8.08 7.79
N VAL A 90 1.88 -8.10 6.88
CA VAL A 90 1.59 -6.99 5.96
C VAL A 90 0.17 -6.50 6.21
N THR A 91 -0.03 -5.20 6.11
CA THR A 91 -1.35 -4.58 6.20
C THR A 91 -1.91 -4.22 4.83
N GLY A 92 -3.20 -3.94 4.78
CA GLY A 92 -3.88 -3.50 3.57
C GLY A 92 -5.33 -3.12 3.86
N THR A 93 -6.05 -2.79 2.80
CA THR A 93 -7.47 -2.45 2.87
C THR A 93 -8.25 -3.26 1.84
N TYR A 94 -9.23 -4.02 2.32
CA TYR A 94 -10.26 -4.62 1.49
C TYR A 94 -11.42 -3.65 1.32
N LEU A 95 -11.97 -3.58 0.10
CA LEU A 95 -13.05 -2.70 -0.29
C LEU A 95 -14.17 -3.56 -0.90
N GLU A 96 -15.27 -3.69 -0.15
CA GLU A 96 -16.49 -4.38 -0.58
C GLU A 96 -17.32 -3.44 -1.45
N PRO A 97 -17.59 -3.75 -2.73
CA PRO A 97 -18.41 -2.91 -3.58
C PRO A 97 -19.87 -2.86 -3.10
N GLN A 98 -20.40 -1.65 -2.94
CA GLN A 98 -21.83 -1.43 -2.69
C GLN A 98 -22.69 -1.73 -3.93
N ARG A 99 -22.09 -1.66 -5.12
CA ARG A 99 -22.74 -2.06 -6.37
C ARG A 99 -22.80 -3.59 -6.48
N PRO A 100 -23.93 -4.18 -6.92
CA PRO A 100 -23.98 -5.60 -7.23
C PRO A 100 -23.04 -5.92 -8.41
N TRP A 101 -22.56 -7.17 -8.47
CA TRP A 101 -21.84 -7.66 -9.63
C TRP A 101 -22.86 -8.13 -10.68
N GLU A 102 -22.83 -7.53 -11.87
CA GLU A 102 -23.79 -7.83 -12.95
C GLU A 102 -23.19 -8.74 -14.04
N GLY A 103 -21.90 -9.03 -13.99
CA GLY A 103 -21.26 -9.94 -14.92
C GLY A 103 -21.52 -11.42 -14.58
N PRO A 104 -21.05 -12.35 -15.44
CA PRO A 104 -21.28 -13.77 -15.23
C PRO A 104 -20.47 -14.31 -14.04
N GLY A 105 -21.04 -15.30 -13.36
CA GLY A 105 -20.34 -16.07 -12.32
C GLY A 105 -20.08 -15.29 -11.02
N PRO A 106 -19.15 -15.79 -10.17
CA PRO A 106 -18.81 -15.13 -8.92
C PRO A 106 -18.15 -13.77 -9.13
N ARG A 107 -18.37 -12.85 -8.20
CA ARG A 107 -17.77 -11.50 -8.19
C ARG A 107 -16.24 -11.59 -8.30
N PRO A 108 -15.60 -10.79 -9.17
CA PRO A 108 -14.14 -10.74 -9.25
C PRO A 108 -13.53 -10.00 -8.07
N LEU A 109 -12.31 -10.39 -7.71
CA LEU A 109 -11.41 -9.65 -6.83
C LEU A 109 -10.23 -9.12 -7.64
N VAL A 110 -9.92 -7.84 -7.48
CA VAL A 110 -8.65 -7.26 -7.94
C VAL A 110 -7.73 -7.02 -6.75
N SER A 111 -6.56 -7.66 -6.75
CA SER A 111 -5.46 -7.30 -5.85
C SER A 111 -4.67 -6.16 -6.49
N LEU A 112 -4.82 -4.97 -5.90
CA LEU A 112 -4.23 -3.74 -6.40
C LEU A 112 -2.91 -3.49 -5.69
N ALA A 113 -1.86 -3.42 -6.51
CA ALA A 113 -0.51 -3.10 -6.15
C ALA A 113 -0.28 -1.60 -6.42
N VAL A 114 -0.12 -0.82 -5.36
CA VAL A 114 0.02 0.64 -5.46
C VAL A 114 1.36 1.04 -6.09
N GLY A 115 1.37 2.18 -6.79
CA GLY A 115 2.62 2.86 -7.12
C GLY A 115 3.37 3.38 -5.88
N THR A 116 4.48 4.09 -6.09
CA THR A 116 5.29 4.63 -5.00
C THR A 116 4.47 5.58 -4.12
N HIS A 117 4.36 5.28 -2.82
CA HIS A 117 3.76 6.17 -1.82
C HIS A 117 4.80 6.75 -0.85
N GLY A 118 5.97 6.12 -0.74
CA GLY A 118 7.05 6.53 0.14
C GLY A 118 7.61 5.34 0.90
N GLN A 119 8.31 5.60 2.00
CA GLN A 119 8.91 4.55 2.84
C GLN A 119 8.67 4.73 4.34
N GLY A 120 7.92 5.76 4.73
CA GLY A 120 7.53 5.93 6.13
C GLY A 120 6.21 5.21 6.41
N ASP A 121 5.97 4.85 7.67
CA ASP A 121 4.75 4.14 8.08
C ASP A 121 3.48 4.92 7.79
N GLN A 122 3.54 6.24 7.73
CA GLN A 122 2.42 7.10 7.35
C GLN A 122 2.09 7.05 5.85
N CYS A 123 2.96 6.45 5.04
CA CYS A 123 2.79 6.34 3.60
C CYS A 123 2.02 5.07 3.21
N ALA A 124 1.67 4.21 4.17
CA ALA A 124 0.89 3.00 3.93
C ALA A 124 -0.48 3.35 3.33
N PRO A 125 -0.85 2.80 2.16
CA PRO A 125 -2.17 2.96 1.54
C PRO A 125 -3.34 2.77 2.50
N SER A 126 -3.27 1.79 3.41
CA SER A 126 -4.31 1.54 4.40
C SER A 126 -4.55 2.69 5.39
N LYS A 127 -3.54 3.55 5.60
CA LYS A 127 -3.67 4.79 6.37
C LYS A 127 -4.16 5.94 5.50
N LEU A 128 -3.68 6.01 4.26
CA LEU A 128 -4.03 7.07 3.31
C LEU A 128 -5.48 6.97 2.82
N LEU A 129 -6.03 5.77 2.62
CA LEU A 129 -7.44 5.57 2.28
C LEU A 129 -8.41 6.10 3.36
N ASN A 130 -7.93 6.21 4.60
CA ASN A 130 -8.68 6.78 5.73
C ASN A 130 -8.43 8.28 5.92
N GLN A 131 -7.64 8.93 5.05
CA GLN A 131 -7.26 10.34 5.18
C GLN A 131 -7.40 11.05 3.82
N LEU A 132 -8.29 12.06 3.74
CA LEU A 132 -8.52 12.81 2.50
C LEU A 132 -7.24 13.49 1.99
N LEU A 133 -6.45 14.07 2.90
CA LEU A 133 -5.14 14.67 2.67
C LEU A 133 -4.31 14.54 3.96
N THR A 134 -3.14 13.93 3.87
CA THR A 134 -2.18 13.94 5.00
C THR A 134 -1.14 15.01 4.73
N PHE A 135 -1.07 16.01 5.62
CA PHE A 135 -0.05 17.05 5.58
C PHE A 135 0.99 16.83 6.67
N GLN A 136 2.25 16.61 6.29
CA GLN A 136 3.39 16.67 7.21
C GLN A 136 4.32 17.81 6.81
N ALA A 137 4.31 18.87 7.63
CA ALA A 137 5.25 19.97 7.49
C ALA A 137 6.72 19.47 7.51
N PRO A 138 7.62 20.07 6.72
CA PRO A 138 7.43 21.30 5.96
C PRO A 138 6.84 21.15 4.54
N ILE A 139 6.73 19.95 3.94
CA ILE A 139 6.36 19.77 2.51
C ILE A 139 5.84 18.35 2.14
N GLY A 140 5.14 17.65 3.03
CA GLY A 140 4.54 16.36 2.71
C GLY A 140 3.04 16.50 2.47
N LEU A 141 2.60 16.66 1.22
CA LEU A 141 1.20 16.45 0.85
C LEU A 141 1.07 15.01 0.33
N MET A 142 0.20 14.22 0.94
CA MET A 142 -0.10 12.86 0.51
C MET A 142 -1.57 12.74 0.16
N THR A 143 -1.85 12.18 -1.00
CA THR A 143 -3.19 11.79 -1.45
C THR A 143 -3.08 10.40 -2.04
N GLU A 144 -4.03 9.54 -1.72
CA GLU A 144 -4.15 8.25 -2.39
C GLU A 144 -4.52 8.55 -3.86
N TYR A 145 -3.63 8.25 -4.79
CA TYR A 145 -3.85 8.57 -6.20
C TYR A 145 -4.39 7.37 -6.98
N GLU A 146 -4.39 6.17 -6.38
CA GLU A 146 -5.01 4.97 -6.95
C GLU A 146 -6.55 5.00 -6.84
N VAL A 147 -7.10 5.97 -6.09
CA VAL A 147 -8.55 6.16 -5.82
C VAL A 147 -9.39 6.15 -7.08
N LEU A 148 -8.90 6.72 -8.19
CA LEU A 148 -9.64 6.75 -9.44
C LEU A 148 -9.76 5.34 -10.06
N GLY A 149 -8.68 4.56 -10.05
CA GLY A 149 -8.68 3.18 -10.52
C GLY A 149 -9.54 2.28 -9.63
N ILE A 150 -9.39 2.43 -8.31
CA ILE A 150 -10.21 1.73 -7.31
C ILE A 150 -11.70 2.04 -7.52
N ASN A 151 -12.07 3.32 -7.62
CA ASN A 151 -13.45 3.75 -7.83
C ASN A 151 -14.04 3.16 -9.13
N ALA A 152 -13.26 3.15 -10.23
CA ALA A 152 -13.72 2.57 -11.48
C ALA A 152 -14.05 1.07 -11.36
N LEU A 153 -13.24 0.31 -10.62
CA LEU A 153 -13.49 -1.12 -10.35
C LEU A 153 -14.72 -1.31 -9.46
N LEU A 154 -14.82 -0.54 -8.37
CA LEU A 154 -15.94 -0.64 -7.43
C LEU A 154 -17.28 -0.27 -8.08
N LEU A 155 -17.31 0.72 -8.97
CA LEU A 155 -18.50 1.09 -9.72
C LEU A 155 -18.99 0.00 -10.68
N GLN A 156 -18.12 -0.93 -11.07
CA GLN A 156 -18.46 -2.14 -11.83
C GLN A 156 -18.85 -3.33 -10.94
N GLY A 157 -18.89 -3.16 -9.61
CA GLY A 157 -19.17 -4.22 -8.66
C GLY A 157 -17.99 -5.19 -8.46
N ILE A 158 -16.77 -4.79 -8.83
CA ILE A 158 -15.54 -5.59 -8.65
C ILE A 158 -14.93 -5.25 -7.29
N ALA A 159 -14.68 -6.27 -6.46
CA ALA A 159 -14.04 -6.03 -5.16
C ALA A 159 -12.56 -5.75 -5.32
N VAL A 160 -12.00 -4.98 -4.40
CA VAL A 160 -10.59 -4.57 -4.44
C VAL A 160 -9.94 -4.86 -3.10
N VAL A 161 -8.74 -5.43 -3.13
CA VAL A 161 -7.84 -5.43 -1.97
C VAL A 161 -6.57 -4.67 -2.33
N VAL A 162 -6.21 -3.70 -1.49
CA VAL A 162 -5.01 -2.87 -1.66
C VAL A 162 -4.00 -3.31 -0.62
N THR A 163 -2.80 -3.69 -1.05
CA THR A 163 -1.70 -4.06 -0.15
C THR A 163 -0.85 -2.86 0.21
N ASP A 164 -0.35 -2.81 1.44
CA ASP A 164 0.66 -1.82 1.82
C ASP A 164 2.07 -2.24 1.40
N TYR A 165 2.31 -3.52 1.13
CA TYR A 165 3.62 -4.16 0.98
C TYR A 165 4.39 -4.38 2.29
N ASP A 166 5.39 -5.25 2.21
CA ASP A 166 6.35 -5.52 3.26
C ASP A 166 7.04 -4.24 3.75
N GLY A 167 7.01 -4.04 5.07
CA GLY A 167 7.67 -2.93 5.78
C GLY A 167 7.06 -1.55 5.55
N LEU A 168 5.89 -1.44 4.92
CA LEU A 168 5.17 -0.17 4.79
C LEU A 168 3.98 -0.16 5.75
N GLY A 169 4.08 0.63 6.82
CA GLY A 169 3.02 0.73 7.83
C GLY A 169 3.21 -0.20 9.02
N THR A 170 3.92 -1.31 8.85
CA THR A 170 4.35 -2.24 9.91
C THR A 170 5.85 -2.08 10.22
N PRO A 171 6.35 -2.56 11.38
CA PRO A 171 7.74 -2.40 11.77
C PRO A 171 8.73 -2.92 10.73
N GLY A 172 9.70 -2.10 10.37
CA GLY A 172 10.71 -2.43 9.37
C GLY A 172 10.99 -1.26 8.45
N MET A 173 11.58 -1.55 7.30
CA MET A 173 11.70 -0.58 6.22
C MET A 173 11.04 -1.18 4.99
N HIS A 174 10.22 -0.39 4.30
CA HIS A 174 9.61 -0.87 3.07
C HIS A 174 10.65 -1.34 2.06
N THR A 175 10.56 -2.59 1.63
CA THR A 175 11.47 -3.27 0.70
C THR A 175 11.19 -2.88 -0.76
N TYR A 176 11.08 -1.56 -0.99
CA TYR A 176 10.76 -0.92 -2.27
C TYR A 176 11.42 -1.59 -3.47
N VAL A 177 10.61 -1.94 -4.48
CA VAL A 177 10.95 -2.63 -5.74
C VAL A 177 11.60 -4.01 -5.55
N ASN A 178 11.47 -4.63 -4.38
CA ASN A 178 11.85 -6.02 -4.19
C ASN A 178 10.79 -6.94 -4.81
N ARG A 179 11.13 -7.54 -5.94
CA ARG A 179 10.28 -8.44 -6.71
C ARG A 179 9.58 -9.51 -5.85
N ALA A 180 10.32 -10.24 -5.01
CA ALA A 180 9.77 -11.37 -4.27
C ALA A 180 8.81 -10.91 -3.17
N ALA A 181 9.24 -9.95 -2.34
CA ALA A 181 8.42 -9.43 -1.25
C ALA A 181 7.15 -8.75 -1.76
N GLU A 182 7.23 -7.96 -2.84
CA GLU A 182 6.06 -7.31 -3.42
C GLU A 182 5.09 -8.31 -4.07
N ALA A 183 5.60 -9.32 -4.78
CA ALA A 183 4.77 -10.38 -5.36
C ALA A 183 4.02 -11.17 -4.28
N HIS A 184 4.73 -11.60 -3.22
CA HIS A 184 4.11 -12.31 -2.10
C HIS A 184 3.04 -11.46 -1.43
N ALA A 185 3.31 -10.18 -1.16
CA ALA A 185 2.32 -9.28 -0.57
C ALA A 185 1.06 -9.13 -1.45
N VAL A 186 1.20 -9.00 -2.77
CA VAL A 186 0.04 -8.89 -3.69
C VAL A 186 -0.78 -10.20 -3.73
N LEU A 187 -0.10 -11.35 -3.77
CA LEU A 187 -0.74 -12.68 -3.80
C LEU A 187 -1.42 -13.00 -2.46
N ASP A 188 -0.74 -12.74 -1.34
CA ASP A 188 -1.25 -13.01 0.00
C ASP A 188 -2.37 -12.04 0.40
N ALA A 189 -2.36 -10.81 -0.10
CA ALA A 189 -3.51 -9.90 0.02
C ALA A 189 -4.76 -10.48 -0.66
N ALA A 190 -4.60 -11.10 -1.84
CA ALA A 190 -5.71 -11.75 -2.54
C ALA A 190 -6.25 -12.96 -1.76
N ARG A 191 -5.36 -13.76 -1.16
CA ARG A 191 -5.74 -14.87 -0.26
C ARG A 191 -6.48 -14.36 0.98
N ALA A 192 -5.93 -13.35 1.65
CA ALA A 192 -6.52 -12.77 2.84
C ALA A 192 -7.92 -12.22 2.56
N ALA A 193 -8.09 -11.49 1.46
CA ALA A 193 -9.38 -10.97 1.04
C ALA A 193 -10.41 -12.07 0.78
N ARG A 194 -10.02 -13.18 0.14
CA ARG A 194 -10.90 -14.34 -0.08
C ARG A 194 -11.32 -15.06 1.20
N ASN A 195 -10.50 -14.96 2.24
CA ASN A 195 -10.76 -15.58 3.55
C ASN A 195 -11.53 -14.65 4.50
N LEU A 196 -11.84 -13.42 4.09
CA LEU A 196 -12.60 -12.50 4.93
C LEU A 196 -14.06 -12.95 5.07
N PRO A 197 -14.57 -13.12 6.30
CA PRO A 197 -15.96 -13.48 6.53
C PRO A 197 -16.89 -12.34 6.12
N GLY A 198 -18.12 -12.69 5.75
CA GLY A 198 -19.18 -11.71 5.45
C GLY A 198 -18.94 -10.88 4.19
N THR A 199 -18.15 -11.37 3.23
CA THR A 199 -17.98 -10.73 1.92
C THR A 199 -18.84 -11.38 0.85
N SER A 200 -18.99 -10.68 -0.28
CA SER A 200 -19.56 -11.26 -1.49
C SER A 200 -18.55 -12.07 -2.33
N ILE A 201 -17.26 -12.04 -1.96
CA ILE A 201 -16.22 -12.79 -2.67
C ILE A 201 -16.28 -14.25 -2.24
N THR A 202 -16.14 -15.14 -3.22
CA THR A 202 -16.12 -16.58 -2.98
C THR A 202 -14.72 -17.12 -3.26
N PRO A 203 -14.32 -18.25 -2.63
CA PRO A 203 -13.06 -18.90 -2.94
C PRO A 203 -12.90 -19.31 -4.41
N ALA A 204 -14.00 -19.55 -5.15
CA ALA A 204 -13.94 -19.88 -6.56
C ALA A 204 -13.88 -18.64 -7.50
N GLY A 205 -13.92 -17.43 -6.94
CA GLY A 205 -13.96 -16.17 -7.67
C GLY A 205 -12.71 -15.90 -8.53
N PRO A 206 -12.85 -15.24 -9.69
CA PRO A 206 -11.71 -14.84 -10.50
C PRO A 206 -10.89 -13.75 -9.79
N VAL A 207 -9.58 -13.83 -9.93
CA VAL A 207 -8.63 -12.85 -9.38
C VAL A 207 -7.95 -12.10 -10.53
N GLY A 208 -7.84 -10.79 -10.40
CA GLY A 208 -7.01 -9.95 -11.27
C GLY A 208 -5.93 -9.23 -10.47
N PHE A 209 -4.84 -8.87 -11.14
CA PHE A 209 -3.80 -7.99 -10.58
C PHE A 209 -3.77 -6.66 -11.32
N TRP A 210 -3.58 -5.58 -10.58
CA TRP A 210 -3.50 -4.23 -11.15
C TRP A 210 -2.39 -3.44 -10.49
N GLY A 211 -1.53 -2.79 -11.28
CA GLY A 211 -0.61 -1.79 -10.73
C GLY A 211 0.10 -0.97 -11.80
N TYR A 212 0.61 0.20 -11.38
CA TYR A 212 1.37 1.13 -12.22
C TYR A 212 2.67 1.56 -11.54
N SER A 213 3.74 1.83 -12.30
CA SER A 213 5.06 2.19 -11.76
C SER A 213 5.61 1.09 -10.86
N GLN A 214 5.97 1.37 -9.59
CA GLN A 214 6.30 0.33 -8.60
C GLN A 214 5.24 -0.78 -8.58
N GLY A 215 3.96 -0.40 -8.48
CA GLY A 215 2.85 -1.34 -8.49
C GLY A 215 2.75 -2.15 -9.78
N GLY A 216 3.20 -1.59 -10.91
CA GLY A 216 3.31 -2.33 -12.16
C GLY A 216 4.34 -3.44 -12.08
N GLY A 217 5.49 -3.17 -11.44
CA GLY A 217 6.51 -4.18 -11.14
C GLY A 217 5.98 -5.26 -10.20
N ALA A 218 5.30 -4.87 -9.13
CA ALA A 218 4.68 -5.79 -8.17
C ALA A 218 3.58 -6.66 -8.81
N ALA A 219 2.69 -6.08 -9.62
CA ALA A 219 1.64 -6.81 -10.33
C ALA A 219 2.20 -7.78 -11.36
N ALA A 220 3.24 -7.39 -12.12
CA ALA A 220 3.95 -8.28 -13.03
C ALA A 220 4.63 -9.43 -12.29
N ALA A 221 5.33 -9.13 -11.18
CA ALA A 221 5.99 -10.14 -10.36
C ALA A 221 4.97 -11.12 -9.74
N ALA A 222 3.83 -10.64 -9.25
CA ALA A 222 2.75 -11.47 -8.75
C ALA A 222 2.21 -12.41 -9.84
N ALA A 223 2.03 -11.93 -11.06
CA ALA A 223 1.61 -12.77 -12.19
C ALA A 223 2.64 -13.85 -12.51
N GLU A 224 3.93 -13.53 -12.47
CA GLU A 224 5.01 -14.50 -12.72
C GLU A 224 5.13 -15.55 -11.61
N LEU A 225 4.85 -15.20 -10.34
CA LEU A 225 4.95 -16.11 -9.20
C LEU A 225 3.65 -16.86 -8.90
N ALA A 226 2.52 -16.48 -9.50
CA ALA A 226 1.20 -17.00 -9.14
C ALA A 226 1.12 -18.54 -9.23
N ALA A 227 1.66 -19.13 -10.30
CA ALA A 227 1.57 -20.59 -10.51
C ALA A 227 2.33 -21.41 -9.46
N ASP A 228 3.43 -20.87 -8.93
CA ASP A 228 4.30 -21.58 -7.98
C ASP A 228 3.95 -21.25 -6.53
N TYR A 229 3.67 -19.98 -6.24
CA TYR A 229 3.46 -19.48 -4.88
C TYR A 229 1.99 -19.53 -4.45
N ALA A 230 1.05 -19.31 -5.38
CA ALA A 230 -0.38 -19.27 -5.10
C ALA A 230 -1.26 -19.92 -6.19
N PRO A 231 -1.01 -21.21 -6.52
CA PRO A 231 -1.69 -21.93 -7.60
C PRO A 231 -3.21 -22.02 -7.42
N GLU A 232 -3.70 -21.86 -6.20
CA GLU A 232 -5.13 -21.89 -5.88
C GLU A 232 -5.86 -20.56 -6.18
N LEU A 233 -5.14 -19.51 -6.57
CA LEU A 233 -5.74 -18.26 -7.06
C LEU A 233 -6.15 -18.41 -8.52
N GLN A 234 -7.43 -18.17 -8.82
CA GLN A 234 -7.98 -18.21 -10.18
C GLN A 234 -7.64 -16.94 -10.95
N VAL A 235 -6.36 -16.72 -11.24
CA VAL A 235 -5.86 -15.52 -11.92
C VAL A 235 -6.38 -15.48 -13.37
N LYS A 236 -7.12 -14.43 -13.73
CA LYS A 236 -7.72 -14.24 -15.07
C LYS A 236 -7.11 -13.09 -15.87
N GLY A 237 -6.37 -12.20 -15.22
CA GLY A 237 -5.73 -11.09 -15.92
C GLY A 237 -4.83 -10.26 -15.02
N THR A 238 -3.89 -9.58 -15.65
CA THR A 238 -2.95 -8.68 -14.99
C THR A 238 -2.80 -7.41 -15.81
N TYR A 239 -2.97 -6.27 -15.16
CA TYR A 239 -2.53 -4.97 -15.66
C TYR A 239 -1.23 -4.58 -14.94
N ALA A 240 -0.14 -4.47 -15.70
CA ALA A 240 1.16 -4.02 -15.23
C ALA A 240 1.62 -2.82 -16.07
N GLY A 241 1.37 -1.61 -15.58
CA GLY A 241 1.72 -0.37 -16.28
C GLY A 241 3.08 0.17 -15.85
N ALA A 242 3.93 0.56 -16.81
CA ALA A 242 5.27 1.11 -16.58
C ALA A 242 6.10 0.38 -15.50
N PRO A 243 6.19 -0.97 -15.52
CA PRO A 243 6.93 -1.71 -14.51
C PRO A 243 8.43 -1.37 -14.57
N PRO A 244 9.10 -1.11 -13.43
CA PRO A 244 10.56 -1.00 -13.38
C PRO A 244 11.20 -2.39 -13.48
N ALA A 245 11.05 -3.05 -14.64
CA ALA A 245 11.42 -4.44 -14.85
C ALA A 245 12.94 -4.69 -14.84
N ASP A 246 13.73 -3.70 -15.26
CA ASP A 246 15.19 -3.69 -15.16
C ASP A 246 15.61 -2.52 -14.27
N LEU A 247 16.03 -2.82 -13.03
CA LEU A 247 16.43 -1.80 -12.06
C LEU A 247 17.74 -1.09 -12.46
N GLY A 248 18.62 -1.73 -13.22
CA GLY A 248 19.85 -1.11 -13.72
C GLY A 248 19.56 -0.09 -14.81
N ALA A 249 18.72 -0.46 -15.78
CA ALA A 249 18.24 0.47 -16.81
C ALA A 249 17.40 1.59 -16.21
N THR A 250 16.53 1.27 -15.24
CA THR A 250 15.72 2.25 -14.52
C THR A 250 16.61 3.26 -13.79
N LEU A 251 17.63 2.79 -13.07
CA LEU A 251 18.61 3.64 -12.38
C LEU A 251 19.26 4.64 -13.34
N ALA A 252 19.74 4.17 -14.50
CA ALA A 252 20.38 5.03 -15.50
C ALA A 252 19.46 6.12 -16.04
N GLN A 253 18.15 5.89 -16.07
CA GLN A 253 17.15 6.87 -16.53
C GLN A 253 16.74 7.87 -15.44
N ILE A 254 16.65 7.43 -14.19
CA ILE A 254 16.11 8.28 -13.11
C ILE A 254 17.19 9.06 -12.36
N ASP A 255 18.47 8.70 -12.49
CA ASP A 255 19.57 9.44 -11.87
C ASP A 255 19.67 10.87 -12.45
N GLY A 256 19.74 11.85 -11.55
CA GLY A 256 19.71 13.27 -11.89
C GLY A 256 18.34 13.80 -12.34
N SER A 257 17.30 12.96 -12.43
CA SER A 257 15.95 13.36 -12.79
C SER A 257 15.12 13.79 -11.57
N PHE A 258 13.88 14.23 -11.80
CA PHE A 258 12.90 14.46 -10.73
C PHE A 258 12.64 13.21 -9.86
N LEU A 259 12.86 12.00 -10.40
CA LEU A 259 12.64 10.73 -9.71
C LEU A 259 13.87 10.23 -8.93
N THR A 260 14.95 11.03 -8.81
CA THR A 260 16.19 10.65 -8.09
C THR A 260 15.92 10.13 -6.67
N GLY A 261 14.86 10.61 -6.00
CA GLY A 261 14.46 10.12 -4.67
C GLY A 261 14.16 8.63 -4.59
N ALA A 262 13.62 8.04 -5.67
CA ALA A 262 13.32 6.61 -5.74
C ALA A 262 14.58 5.72 -5.68
N ILE A 263 15.74 6.24 -6.08
CA ILE A 263 17.03 5.55 -5.91
C ILE A 263 17.32 5.36 -4.42
N GLY A 264 17.09 6.39 -3.60
CA GLY A 264 17.27 6.30 -2.16
C GLY A 264 16.34 5.29 -1.52
N TYR A 265 15.10 5.19 -2.03
CA TYR A 265 14.16 4.16 -1.61
C TYR A 265 14.66 2.75 -1.96
N ALA A 266 15.06 2.51 -3.21
CA ALA A 266 15.59 1.22 -3.63
C ALA A 266 16.80 0.77 -2.79
N ILE A 267 17.75 1.68 -2.52
CA ILE A 267 18.92 1.37 -1.68
C ILE A 267 18.50 1.02 -0.25
N ASN A 268 17.57 1.76 0.35
CA ASN A 268 17.07 1.46 1.69
C ASN A 268 16.37 0.11 1.74
N GLY A 269 15.53 -0.20 0.75
CA GLY A 269 14.81 -1.46 0.63
C GLY A 269 15.75 -2.64 0.47
N LEU A 270 16.75 -2.53 -0.42
CA LEU A 270 17.79 -3.55 -0.59
C LEU A 270 18.62 -3.75 0.70
N ALA A 271 18.96 -2.67 1.40
CA ALA A 271 19.70 -2.78 2.66
C ALA A 271 18.89 -3.40 3.80
N GLN A 272 17.56 -3.28 3.76
CA GLN A 272 16.64 -3.94 4.70
C GLN A 272 16.48 -5.42 4.35
N ALA A 273 16.23 -5.74 3.08
CA ALA A 273 16.02 -7.11 2.62
C ALA A 273 17.29 -7.95 2.72
N TYR A 274 18.45 -7.35 2.44
CA TYR A 274 19.74 -8.05 2.37
C TYR A 274 20.78 -7.36 3.27
N PRO A 275 20.64 -7.44 4.60
CA PRO A 275 21.60 -6.84 5.51
C PRO A 275 22.96 -7.54 5.36
N SER A 276 23.94 -6.87 4.75
CA SER A 276 25.28 -7.44 4.61
C SER A 276 25.92 -7.62 5.99
N PRO A 277 26.52 -8.77 6.30
CA PRO A 277 27.43 -8.89 7.43
C PRO A 277 28.67 -8.00 7.16
N GLY A 278 28.70 -6.78 7.70
CA GLY A 278 29.95 -6.03 7.87
C GLY A 278 30.34 -4.95 6.83
N ARG A 279 29.50 -4.51 5.89
CA ARG A 279 29.79 -3.29 5.09
C ARG A 279 28.67 -2.27 5.22
N SER A 280 28.90 -1.27 6.07
CA SER A 280 28.04 -0.09 6.08
C SER A 280 28.12 0.62 4.73
N SER A 281 27.04 0.55 3.94
CA SER A 281 26.83 1.34 2.71
C SER A 281 26.95 2.86 2.95
N ARG A 282 26.97 3.27 4.21
CA ARG A 282 27.33 4.63 4.64
C ARG A 282 28.73 5.05 4.16
N ARG A 283 29.71 4.14 4.08
CA ARG A 283 31.14 4.52 3.96
C ARG A 283 31.51 5.19 2.63
N SER A 284 30.74 5.00 1.55
CA SER A 284 30.99 5.60 0.22
C SER A 284 30.21 6.90 -0.06
N SER A 285 29.33 7.34 0.86
CA SER A 285 28.51 8.54 0.66
C SER A 285 29.18 9.80 1.22
N THR A 286 29.32 10.83 0.39
CA THR A 286 29.79 12.16 0.81
C THR A 286 28.87 12.75 1.88
N THR A 287 29.38 13.65 2.73
CA THR A 287 28.61 14.32 3.80
C THR A 287 27.34 15.00 3.28
N ARG A 288 27.31 15.39 1.99
CA ARG A 288 26.15 15.98 1.30
C ARG A 288 25.13 14.91 0.88
N ALA A 289 25.57 13.80 0.31
CA ALA A 289 24.72 12.66 -0.03
C ALA A 289 24.01 12.09 1.22
N ARG A 290 24.71 12.06 2.36
CA ARG A 290 24.14 11.65 3.66
C ARG A 290 23.01 12.56 4.17
N ARG A 291 22.99 13.83 3.77
CA ARG A 291 21.94 14.79 4.16
C ARG A 291 20.72 14.73 3.23
N CYS A 292 20.92 14.36 1.97
CA CYS A 292 19.85 14.20 0.98
C CYS A 292 19.25 12.79 0.95
N TRP A 293 19.87 11.82 1.64
CA TRP A 293 19.34 10.47 1.77
C TRP A 293 17.99 10.51 2.49
N PRO A 294 16.93 9.87 1.94
CA PRO A 294 15.68 9.70 2.69
C PRO A 294 15.98 9.05 4.03
N ARG A 295 15.75 9.80 5.12
CA ARG A 295 15.95 9.31 6.49
C ARG A 295 15.00 8.15 6.72
N ARG A 296 15.48 7.11 7.44
CA ARG A 296 14.68 5.94 7.80
C ARG A 296 13.31 6.38 8.36
N GLY A 297 12.23 5.84 7.79
CA GLY A 297 10.89 5.83 8.41
C GLY A 297 10.03 7.10 8.30
N THR A 298 10.38 8.13 7.52
CA THR A 298 9.55 9.37 7.47
C THR A 298 9.36 10.01 6.09
N THR A 299 9.81 9.38 5.01
CA THR A 299 9.87 10.07 3.71
C THR A 299 8.73 9.66 2.77
N ALA A 300 7.80 10.59 2.57
CA ALA A 300 6.76 10.59 1.53
C ALA A 300 7.32 10.87 0.12
N LEU A 301 6.67 10.35 -0.93
CA LEU A 301 7.04 10.59 -2.34
C LEU A 301 7.10 12.08 -2.71
N SER A 302 6.21 12.90 -2.14
CA SER A 302 6.13 14.35 -2.43
C SER A 302 7.29 15.18 -1.88
N ARG A 303 8.29 14.56 -1.22
CA ARG A 303 9.49 15.27 -0.75
C ARG A 303 10.50 15.47 -1.90
N PRO A 304 10.70 16.70 -2.41
CA PRO A 304 11.73 16.97 -3.41
C PRO A 304 13.12 16.71 -2.83
N VAL A 305 13.92 15.87 -3.51
CA VAL A 305 15.36 15.78 -3.25
C VAL A 305 16.00 17.04 -3.83
N ARG A 306 16.64 17.86 -3.00
CA ARG A 306 17.40 19.03 -3.48
C ARG A 306 18.56 18.53 -4.37
N ALA A 307 18.40 18.66 -5.69
CA ALA A 307 19.53 18.58 -6.61
C ALA A 307 20.53 19.69 -6.26
N SER A 308 21.80 19.33 -6.07
CA SER A 308 22.86 20.33 -6.02
C SER A 308 23.03 20.95 -7.40
N PRO A 309 23.28 22.26 -7.52
CA PRO A 309 23.59 22.84 -8.82
C PRO A 309 24.88 22.20 -9.33
N SER A 310 24.80 21.52 -10.47
CA SER A 310 25.96 21.04 -11.20
C SER A 310 26.84 22.25 -11.53
N ARG A 311 28.15 22.15 -11.25
CA ARG A 311 29.13 23.12 -11.77
C ARG A 311 28.93 23.21 -13.28
N ARG A 312 28.53 24.39 -13.77
CA ARG A 312 28.54 24.70 -15.21
C ARG A 312 29.98 24.53 -15.70
N GLN A 313 30.23 23.52 -16.52
CA GLN A 313 31.34 23.60 -17.47
C GLN A 313 30.95 24.69 -18.47
N ALA A 314 31.81 25.69 -18.60
CA ALA A 314 31.65 26.77 -19.55
C ALA A 314 31.66 26.19 -20.97
N SER A 315 30.58 26.40 -21.71
CA SER A 315 30.57 26.33 -23.17
C SER A 315 29.81 27.54 -23.72
N THR A 316 30.35 28.04 -24.82
CA THR A 316 30.14 29.31 -25.51
C THR A 316 28.68 29.61 -25.92
N PRO A 317 28.29 30.90 -26.08
CA PRO A 317 26.91 31.27 -26.39
C PRO A 317 26.65 31.18 -27.89
N GLY A 318 25.67 30.37 -28.28
CA GLY A 318 25.13 30.33 -29.63
C GLY A 318 23.87 29.48 -29.71
N ALA A 319 22.82 30.06 -30.31
CA ALA A 319 21.53 29.45 -30.68
C ALA A 319 20.44 29.31 -29.59
N ALA A 320 19.60 30.35 -29.55
CA ALA A 320 18.14 30.36 -29.45
C ALA A 320 17.39 29.14 -28.86
N ASN A 321 16.54 29.40 -27.88
CA ASN A 321 15.28 28.65 -27.74
C ASN A 321 14.12 29.60 -27.47
N ARG A 322 13.29 29.80 -28.50
CA ARG A 322 11.97 30.42 -28.40
C ARG A 322 11.02 29.36 -27.89
N SER A 323 10.29 29.67 -26.82
CA SER A 323 9.10 28.92 -26.40
C SER A 323 8.05 28.89 -27.52
N PRO A 324 7.35 27.76 -27.70
CA PRO A 324 5.97 27.83 -28.17
C PRO A 324 5.07 26.91 -27.35
N TRP A 325 4.36 27.49 -26.40
CA TRP A 325 3.02 27.02 -26.03
C TRP A 325 2.06 28.12 -26.44
N CYS A 326 1.41 27.95 -27.60
CA CYS A 326 0.09 28.47 -27.95
C CYS A 326 -0.23 28.13 -29.42
N SER A 327 -1.12 27.16 -29.65
CA SER A 327 -2.42 27.40 -30.32
C SER A 327 -3.20 26.10 -30.56
N PRO A 328 -4.55 26.18 -30.66
CA PRO A 328 -5.48 25.06 -30.53
C PRO A 328 -5.97 24.50 -31.87
N GLY A 329 -6.49 23.28 -31.84
CA GLY A 329 -7.45 22.76 -32.82
C GLY A 329 -6.93 21.68 -33.77
N CYS A 330 -7.35 20.44 -33.55
CA CYS A 330 -7.70 19.52 -34.64
C CYS A 330 -8.67 18.43 -34.17
N ARG A 331 -9.62 18.13 -35.05
CA ARG A 331 -10.84 17.35 -34.84
C ARG A 331 -10.56 15.86 -34.65
N TRP A 332 -11.47 15.23 -33.90
CA TRP A 332 -11.77 13.81 -33.94
C TRP A 332 -11.90 13.27 -35.37
N ARG A 333 -11.15 12.21 -35.71
CA ARG A 333 -11.55 11.24 -36.73
C ARG A 333 -11.45 9.81 -36.19
N ARG A 334 -12.50 9.09 -36.53
CA ARG A 334 -12.81 7.68 -36.22
C ARG A 334 -11.97 6.73 -37.08
N ASN A 335 -11.95 5.48 -36.61
CA ASN A 335 -11.63 4.23 -37.31
C ASN A 335 -10.16 3.88 -37.49
N CYS A 336 -9.74 2.80 -36.81
CA CYS A 336 -8.96 1.72 -37.40
C CYS A 336 -9.15 0.44 -36.57
N TRP A 337 -10.23 -0.29 -36.85
CA TRP A 337 -10.32 -1.74 -36.65
C TRP A 337 -10.89 -2.35 -37.93
N SER A 338 -10.08 -3.18 -38.58
CA SER A 338 -10.32 -4.15 -39.66
C SER A 338 -8.97 -4.30 -40.38
N GLY A 339 -8.37 -5.46 -40.60
CA GLY A 339 -8.84 -6.83 -40.65
C GLY A 339 -8.22 -7.47 -41.89
N SER A 340 -7.80 -8.74 -41.80
CA SER A 340 -7.23 -9.61 -42.86
C SER A 340 -5.80 -9.26 -43.31
N GLY A 341 -4.83 -10.17 -43.46
CA GLY A 341 -4.90 -11.58 -43.83
C GLY A 341 -4.35 -11.74 -45.25
N SER A 342 -3.06 -12.08 -45.40
CA SER A 342 -2.59 -12.77 -46.61
C SER A 342 -1.31 -13.56 -46.35
N ALA A 343 -1.41 -14.87 -46.58
CA ALA A 343 -0.30 -15.78 -46.69
C ALA A 343 0.46 -15.55 -48.01
N ARG A 344 1.79 -15.63 -48.00
CA ARG A 344 2.58 -15.91 -49.21
C ARG A 344 3.62 -16.97 -48.91
N GLY A 345 3.46 -18.10 -49.59
CA GLY A 345 4.31 -19.27 -49.51
C GLY A 345 5.68 -19.07 -50.17
N ARG A 346 6.64 -19.86 -49.69
CA ARG A 346 7.93 -20.12 -50.37
C ARG A 346 7.81 -21.41 -51.17
N ARG A 347 8.15 -21.35 -52.47
CA ARG A 347 8.47 -22.52 -53.31
C ARG A 347 9.93 -22.94 -53.10
N PRO A 348 10.28 -24.23 -53.18
CA PRO A 348 11.66 -24.67 -53.35
C PRO A 348 12.03 -24.75 -54.85
N GLY A 349 13.27 -24.41 -55.16
CA GLY A 349 13.86 -24.53 -56.49
C GLY A 349 14.24 -25.98 -56.84
N ARG A 350 14.20 -26.28 -58.14
CA ARG A 350 14.81 -27.48 -58.74
C ARG A 350 15.96 -27.03 -59.64
N SER A 351 17.13 -27.60 -59.39
CA SER A 351 18.11 -28.11 -60.37
C SER A 351 19.06 -29.01 -59.61
#